data_AF-A0A5R9APJ4-F1
#
_entry.id   AF-A0A5R9APJ4-F1
#
_cell.length_a   1.000
_cell.length_b   1.000
_cell.length_c   1.000
_cell.angle_alpha   90.00
_cell.angle_beta   90.00
_cell.angle_gamma   90.00
#
_symmetry.space_group_name_H-M   'P 1'
#
loop_
_entity.id
_entity.type
_entity.pdbx_description
1 polymer ?
#
loop_
_entity_poly.entity_id
_entity_poly.type
_entity_poly.pdbx_seq_one_letter_code
_entity_poly.pdbx_strand_id
1 'polypeptide(L)'
;MSNTDTRPIEQVCINGPHTFDLDRRPADDSTSQDRVSAPPEGQLSPGVTSTASGVQLLEPREVPLGGPRAMTVRRTMPQRARSLVGAWCFLDYYGPDDLTQAKPMRVPRHPHTGLATCSWLFSGRIDHLDSAGNWATVRPGEVALMNAGRGISHSEFSTDDTTVLHGAQLWYAFPEEHRFVAPSLDTHLPEPVHGEGWTAWVFIGDLLGSRSPVKTYIPLTGAEIRLEPGRTLEIPVPSEHEHGLLRVSGAIEFNGTPVPPDHLAVVDPGAQTLTLKAGQDPVLALLIGGEPLNEQIVMWWNFVGRTHEEIAAYRAAYQAEMGFEAPTEDSPLASQLAEVGSSTGVRTERASQPDGTQDEVDVAPGALGEPVTGELRDVLAGTQYRDGTPFPQFGDFPPGQAAPLPAPALPNTRMKPRG
;
A
#
# COMPACT_ATOMS: atom_id res chain seq x y z
N MET A 1 7.36 -4.97 -0.18
CA MET A 1 7.75 -3.68 0.41
C MET A 1 6.73 -3.37 1.48
N SER A 2 7.13 -3.00 2.70
CA SER A 2 6.22 -2.58 3.78
C SER A 2 6.20 -1.06 3.88
N ASN A 3 5.10 -0.48 4.39
CA ASN A 3 4.99 0.98 4.65
C ASN A 3 6.09 1.54 5.54
N THR A 4 6.86 0.66 6.16
CA THR A 4 7.93 0.97 7.10
C THR A 4 9.19 0.14 6.85
N ASP A 5 9.31 -0.47 5.67
CA ASP A 5 10.51 -1.21 5.28
C ASP A 5 11.70 -0.24 5.26
N THR A 6 12.79 -0.56 5.96
CA THR A 6 13.96 0.32 6.05
C THR A 6 14.91 0.13 4.88
N ARG A 7 14.75 -0.93 4.08
CA ARG A 7 15.52 -1.21 2.86
C ARG A 7 14.60 -1.74 1.75
N PRO A 8 13.62 -0.92 1.31
CA PRO A 8 12.73 -1.29 0.23
C PRO A 8 13.52 -1.57 -1.05
N ILE A 9 13.19 -2.70 -1.67
CA ILE A 9 13.73 -3.08 -2.97
C ILE A 9 12.82 -2.45 -4.03
N GLU A 10 13.38 -1.62 -4.90
CA GLU A 10 12.68 -1.12 -6.08
C GLU A 10 12.26 -2.30 -6.95
N GLN A 11 11.01 -2.31 -7.41
CA GLN A 11 10.45 -3.42 -8.18
C GLN A 11 9.73 -2.90 -9.43
N VAL A 12 10.11 -3.43 -10.58
CA VAL A 12 9.38 -3.24 -11.84
C VAL A 12 8.27 -4.28 -11.92
N CYS A 13 7.02 -3.84 -12.12
CA CYS A 13 5.84 -4.69 -12.14
C CYS A 13 5.12 -4.57 -13.49
N ILE A 14 4.62 -5.71 -13.98
CA ILE A 14 3.77 -5.85 -15.18
C ILE A 14 2.84 -7.06 -14.98
N ASN A 15 1.67 -7.08 -15.62
CA ASN A 15 0.75 -8.22 -15.58
C ASN A 15 1.33 -9.47 -16.28
N GLY A 16 0.80 -10.64 -15.92
CA GLY A 16 1.17 -11.93 -16.52
C GLY A 16 2.23 -12.75 -15.78
N PRO A 17 2.36 -14.05 -16.09
CA PRO A 17 3.24 -15.01 -15.41
C PRO A 17 4.75 -14.89 -15.70
N HIS A 18 5.17 -13.90 -16.48
CA HIS A 18 6.54 -13.81 -16.98
C HIS A 18 7.07 -12.38 -16.88
N THR A 19 8.00 -12.14 -15.95
CA THR A 19 8.99 -11.08 -16.18
C THR A 19 9.88 -11.56 -17.33
N PHE A 20 9.54 -11.20 -18.57
CA PHE A 20 10.38 -11.50 -19.74
C PHE A 20 11.78 -10.88 -19.53
N ASP A 21 12.83 -11.69 -19.62
CA ASP A 21 14.23 -11.23 -19.68
C ASP A 21 14.73 -11.46 -21.12
N LEU A 22 14.49 -10.50 -22.01
CA LEU A 22 14.92 -10.57 -23.42
C LEU A 22 16.36 -10.06 -23.60
N ASP A 23 17.32 -10.59 -22.83
CA ASP A 23 18.75 -10.34 -23.08
C ASP A 23 19.41 -11.60 -23.66
N ARG A 24 19.04 -11.92 -24.91
CA ARG A 24 19.83 -12.81 -25.76
C ARG A 24 20.63 -11.98 -26.75
N ARG A 25 21.86 -11.60 -26.36
CA ARG A 25 22.97 -11.55 -27.31
C ARG A 25 23.73 -12.88 -27.21
N PRO A 26 24.25 -13.44 -28.31
CA PRO A 26 24.97 -14.70 -28.25
C PRO A 26 26.18 -14.55 -27.33
N ALA A 27 26.31 -15.46 -26.37
CA ALA A 27 27.37 -15.47 -25.37
C ALA A 27 28.74 -15.59 -26.05
N ASP A 28 29.68 -14.77 -25.61
CA ASP A 28 31.10 -15.09 -25.68
C ASP A 28 31.60 -15.37 -24.26
N ASP A 29 32.41 -16.40 -24.16
CA ASP A 29 32.72 -17.17 -22.96
C ASP A 29 33.73 -16.44 -22.05
N SER A 30 33.50 -16.41 -20.73
CA SER A 30 34.51 -16.62 -19.65
C SER A 30 34.21 -15.91 -18.32
N THR A 31 34.12 -16.75 -17.28
CA THR A 31 34.57 -16.61 -15.88
C THR A 31 34.05 -15.46 -14.99
N SER A 32 33.27 -15.79 -13.94
CA SER A 32 33.71 -15.82 -12.53
C SER A 32 32.53 -16.06 -11.56
N GLN A 33 32.82 -16.76 -10.46
CA GLN A 33 31.92 -17.34 -9.46
C GLN A 33 31.18 -16.33 -8.55
N ASP A 34 30.14 -16.84 -7.89
CA ASP A 34 29.31 -16.29 -6.81
C ASP A 34 28.31 -15.18 -7.17
N ARG A 35 27.24 -15.58 -7.86
CA ARG A 35 25.93 -14.93 -7.77
C ARG A 35 24.89 -15.99 -7.41
N VAL A 36 24.03 -15.67 -6.45
CA VAL A 36 22.77 -16.39 -6.22
C VAL A 36 22.06 -16.46 -7.57
N SER A 37 22.03 -17.66 -8.15
CA SER A 37 21.48 -17.89 -9.49
C SER A 37 19.98 -17.60 -9.46
N ALA A 38 19.55 -16.71 -10.36
CA ALA A 38 18.14 -16.62 -10.71
C ALA A 38 17.66 -18.02 -11.16
N PRO A 39 16.41 -18.42 -10.83
CA PRO A 39 15.90 -19.70 -11.28
C PRO A 39 15.95 -19.76 -12.82
N PRO A 40 16.30 -20.92 -13.41
CA PRO A 40 16.38 -21.08 -14.87
C PRO A 40 15.06 -20.71 -15.56
N GLU A 41 15.16 -20.26 -16.81
CA GLU A 41 14.04 -19.85 -17.68
C GLU A 41 12.83 -20.79 -17.54
N GLY A 42 11.65 -20.21 -17.24
CA GLY A 42 10.40 -20.94 -17.07
C GLY A 42 10.11 -21.46 -15.65
N GLN A 43 11.00 -21.25 -14.68
CA GLN A 43 10.70 -21.52 -13.26
C GLN A 43 10.16 -20.26 -12.56
N LEU A 44 9.03 -20.43 -11.89
CA LEU A 44 8.44 -19.40 -11.04
C LEU A 44 9.41 -19.04 -9.91
N SER A 45 9.38 -17.80 -9.45
CA SER A 45 10.15 -17.37 -8.27
C SER A 45 9.70 -18.17 -7.04
N PRO A 46 10.59 -18.39 -6.05
CA PRO A 46 10.21 -19.03 -4.79
C PRO A 46 8.96 -18.35 -4.20
N GLY A 47 7.98 -19.16 -3.79
CA GLY A 47 6.69 -18.68 -3.27
C GLY A 47 5.55 -18.63 -4.30
N VAL A 48 5.77 -18.95 -5.58
CA VAL A 48 4.69 -19.16 -6.54
C VAL A 48 4.68 -20.59 -7.06
N THR A 49 3.54 -21.26 -6.99
CA THR A 49 3.34 -22.63 -7.50
C THR A 49 2.20 -22.69 -8.50
N SER A 50 2.48 -23.01 -9.77
CA SER A 50 1.44 -23.28 -10.76
C SER A 50 0.90 -24.70 -10.61
N THR A 51 -0.42 -24.84 -10.74
CA THR A 51 -1.11 -26.14 -10.68
C THR A 51 -1.58 -26.58 -12.07
N ALA A 52 -1.94 -27.86 -12.20
CA ALA A 52 -2.45 -28.41 -13.46
C ALA A 52 -3.77 -27.75 -13.93
N SER A 53 -4.50 -27.07 -13.03
CA SER A 53 -5.73 -26.35 -13.34
C SER A 53 -5.50 -24.95 -13.93
N GLY A 54 -4.23 -24.50 -14.01
CA GLY A 54 -3.89 -23.12 -14.40
C GLY A 54 -3.91 -22.12 -13.24
N VAL A 55 -4.30 -22.53 -12.03
CA VAL A 55 -4.23 -21.69 -10.82
C VAL A 55 -2.78 -21.56 -10.35
N GLN A 56 -2.37 -20.33 -10.06
CA GLN A 56 -1.08 -19.97 -9.45
C GLN A 56 -1.29 -19.72 -7.95
N LEU A 57 -0.58 -20.44 -7.09
CA LEU A 57 -0.62 -20.27 -5.64
C LEU A 57 0.53 -19.38 -5.20
N LEU A 58 0.21 -18.22 -4.63
CA LEU A 58 1.16 -17.27 -4.04
C LEU A 58 1.24 -17.53 -2.53
N GLU A 59 2.35 -18.08 -2.08
CA GLU A 59 2.70 -18.29 -0.68
C GLU A 59 2.97 -16.94 0.00
N PRO A 60 2.35 -16.66 1.16
CA PRO A 60 2.61 -15.43 1.88
C PRO A 60 3.99 -15.44 2.55
N ARG A 61 4.55 -14.25 2.74
CA ARG A 61 5.70 -14.03 3.63
C ARG A 61 5.29 -13.17 4.81
N GLU A 62 5.82 -13.47 5.99
CA GLU A 62 5.65 -12.63 7.16
C GLU A 62 6.51 -11.36 7.07
N VAL A 63 5.90 -10.21 7.33
CA VAL A 63 6.56 -8.91 7.29
C VAL A 63 6.06 -8.02 8.44
N PRO A 64 6.91 -7.21 9.05
CA PRO A 64 6.46 -6.22 10.03
C PRO A 64 5.78 -5.02 9.35
N LEU A 65 4.64 -4.59 9.88
CA LEU A 65 3.88 -3.40 9.47
C LEU A 65 4.04 -2.30 10.53
N GLY A 66 4.95 -1.34 10.34
CA GLY A 66 5.28 -0.32 11.34
C GLY A 66 6.75 -0.33 11.83
N GLY A 67 7.61 -1.17 11.23
CA GLY A 67 9.02 -1.35 11.60
C GLY A 67 9.26 -2.53 12.56
N PRO A 68 10.49 -2.76 13.06
CA PRO A 68 10.89 -4.00 13.74
C PRO A 68 10.13 -4.34 15.03
N ARG A 69 9.38 -3.37 15.60
CA ARG A 69 8.60 -3.54 16.83
C ARG A 69 7.10 -3.49 16.57
N ALA A 70 6.64 -3.61 15.35
CA ALA A 70 5.24 -3.47 15.01
C ALA A 70 4.51 -4.80 14.83
N MET A 71 3.24 -4.76 14.44
CA MET A 71 2.46 -5.98 14.17
C MET A 71 3.03 -6.73 12.95
N THR A 72 2.88 -8.05 12.95
CA THR A 72 3.28 -8.89 11.81
C THR A 72 2.08 -9.09 10.89
N VAL A 73 2.32 -9.03 9.58
CA VAL A 73 1.30 -9.30 8.56
C VAL A 73 1.84 -10.33 7.55
N ARG A 74 0.94 -11.00 6.85
CA ARG A 74 1.26 -11.94 5.77
C ARG A 74 1.08 -11.26 4.43
N ARG A 75 2.18 -11.02 3.75
CA ARG A 75 2.19 -10.38 2.42
C ARG A 75 2.14 -11.42 1.33
N THR A 76 1.09 -11.40 0.51
CA THR A 76 0.99 -12.24 -0.70
C THR A 76 1.38 -11.49 -1.96
N MET A 77 1.21 -10.15 -2.03
CA MET A 77 1.65 -9.32 -3.15
C MET A 77 2.35 -8.03 -2.69
N PRO A 78 3.33 -7.50 -3.44
CA PRO A 78 3.86 -8.04 -4.69
C PRO A 78 4.89 -9.16 -4.47
N GLN A 79 4.99 -10.07 -5.45
CA GLN A 79 6.07 -11.06 -5.59
C GLN A 79 6.78 -10.91 -6.94
N ARG A 80 8.03 -11.40 -7.02
CA ARG A 80 8.83 -11.30 -8.25
C ARG A 80 8.15 -11.98 -9.45
N ALA A 81 7.53 -13.15 -9.25
CA ALA A 81 6.84 -13.87 -10.32
C ALA A 81 5.41 -13.39 -10.56
N ARG A 82 4.80 -12.70 -9.60
CA ARG A 82 3.45 -12.16 -9.70
C ARG A 82 3.35 -10.87 -8.91
N SER A 83 3.43 -9.76 -9.63
CA SER A 83 3.43 -8.42 -9.01
C SER A 83 2.05 -7.75 -9.06
N LEU A 84 1.16 -8.22 -9.93
CA LEU A 84 -0.17 -7.66 -10.16
C LEU A 84 -1.22 -8.77 -10.28
N VAL A 85 -2.45 -8.45 -9.86
CA VAL A 85 -3.70 -9.14 -10.24
C VAL A 85 -4.66 -8.06 -10.72
N GLY A 86 -4.88 -7.95 -12.02
CA GLY A 86 -5.50 -6.75 -12.60
C GLY A 86 -4.61 -5.54 -12.32
N ALA A 87 -5.15 -4.49 -11.71
CA ALA A 87 -4.36 -3.37 -11.18
C ALA A 87 -3.95 -3.51 -9.71
N TRP A 88 -4.42 -4.54 -8.99
CA TRP A 88 -4.03 -4.79 -7.60
C TRP A 88 -2.55 -5.13 -7.52
N CYS A 89 -1.77 -4.31 -6.81
CA CYS A 89 -0.30 -4.39 -6.78
C CYS A 89 0.26 -4.70 -5.39
N PHE A 90 -0.60 -4.79 -4.38
CA PHE A 90 -0.21 -5.04 -3.00
C PHE A 90 -1.35 -5.76 -2.27
N LEU A 91 -0.98 -6.74 -1.42
CA LEU A 91 -1.92 -7.38 -0.51
C LEU A 91 -1.17 -7.83 0.75
N ASP A 92 -1.49 -7.18 1.86
CA ASP A 92 -1.17 -7.63 3.21
C ASP A 92 -2.43 -8.16 3.90
N TYR A 93 -2.31 -9.34 4.48
CA TYR A 93 -3.35 -9.98 5.28
C TYR A 93 -2.89 -10.12 6.73
N TYR A 94 -3.67 -9.59 7.67
CA TYR A 94 -3.33 -9.54 9.09
C TYR A 94 -4.43 -10.14 9.95
N GLY A 95 -4.02 -10.81 11.04
CA GLY A 95 -4.93 -11.45 11.99
C GLY A 95 -5.67 -12.71 11.52
N PRO A 96 -6.55 -13.28 12.34
CA PRO A 96 -7.08 -12.69 13.56
C PRO A 96 -6.05 -12.68 14.67
N ASP A 97 -5.63 -11.48 15.10
CA ASP A 97 -4.68 -11.28 16.18
C ASP A 97 -5.42 -10.77 17.42
N ASP A 98 -5.23 -11.43 18.56
CA ASP A 98 -5.70 -10.97 19.86
C ASP A 98 -4.80 -9.83 20.35
N LEU A 99 -5.27 -8.59 20.25
CA LEU A 99 -4.52 -7.38 20.63
C LEU A 99 -4.37 -7.20 22.15
N THR A 100 -4.98 -8.06 22.96
CA THR A 100 -4.65 -8.12 24.40
C THR A 100 -3.29 -8.78 24.65
N GLN A 101 -2.77 -9.52 23.66
CA GLN A 101 -1.49 -10.23 23.71
C GLN A 101 -0.52 -9.74 22.62
N ALA A 102 -1.06 -9.45 21.43
CA ALA A 102 -0.34 -8.93 20.28
C ALA A 102 -0.23 -7.40 20.34
N LYS A 103 0.53 -6.83 19.41
CA LYS A 103 0.65 -5.37 19.29
C LYS A 103 -0.46 -4.84 18.40
N PRO A 104 -1.11 -3.72 18.77
CA PRO A 104 -2.08 -3.07 17.90
C PRO A 104 -1.41 -2.52 16.64
N MET A 105 -2.21 -2.31 15.59
CA MET A 105 -1.78 -1.57 14.42
C MET A 105 -1.45 -0.14 14.84
N ARG A 106 -0.22 0.28 14.53
CA ARG A 106 0.25 1.65 14.73
C ARG A 106 1.15 2.00 13.57
N VAL A 107 0.58 2.55 12.52
CA VAL A 107 1.29 3.02 11.33
C VAL A 107 1.27 4.55 11.37
N PRO A 108 2.38 5.19 11.81
CA PRO A 108 2.46 6.65 11.86
C PRO A 108 2.35 7.27 10.45
N ARG A 109 2.34 8.60 10.41
CA ARG A 109 2.26 9.36 9.18
C ARG A 109 3.28 8.88 8.15
N HIS A 110 2.79 8.45 6.99
CA HIS A 110 3.59 7.98 5.86
C HIS A 110 2.90 8.35 4.53
N PRO A 111 3.66 8.49 3.43
CA PRO A 111 3.13 8.98 2.17
C PRO A 111 2.67 7.84 1.25
N HIS A 112 1.83 8.16 0.27
CA HIS A 112 1.51 7.38 -0.92
C HIS A 112 1.36 8.30 -2.14
N THR A 113 1.61 7.79 -3.35
CA THR A 113 1.33 8.50 -4.62
C THR A 113 1.19 7.50 -5.78
N GLY A 114 0.37 7.85 -6.78
CA GLY A 114 0.16 7.03 -7.99
C GLY A 114 -0.64 5.74 -7.77
N LEU A 115 -1.37 5.65 -6.66
CA LEU A 115 -2.11 4.46 -6.23
C LEU A 115 -3.36 4.84 -5.42
N ALA A 116 -4.19 3.85 -5.14
CA ALA A 116 -5.12 3.90 -4.00
C ALA A 116 -4.82 2.78 -3.01
N THR A 117 -5.08 3.05 -1.73
CA THR A 117 -5.11 2.04 -0.68
C THR A 117 -6.56 1.65 -0.38
N CYS A 118 -6.78 0.38 -0.06
CA CYS A 118 -8.08 -0.21 0.20
C CYS A 118 -7.99 -1.07 1.47
N SER A 119 -8.71 -0.67 2.50
CA SER A 119 -8.77 -1.39 3.78
C SER A 119 -10.09 -2.14 3.88
N TRP A 120 -10.04 -3.43 4.19
CA TRP A 120 -11.22 -4.28 4.44
C TRP A 120 -11.03 -5.10 5.72
N LEU A 121 -11.93 -4.95 6.69
CA LEU A 121 -11.84 -5.65 7.98
C LEU A 121 -12.88 -6.77 8.08
N PHE A 122 -12.46 -7.89 8.65
CA PHE A 122 -13.32 -8.99 9.10
C PHE A 122 -13.69 -8.84 10.57
N SER A 123 -12.79 -8.27 11.38
CA SER A 123 -13.02 -7.89 12.77
C SER A 123 -12.08 -6.77 13.22
N GLY A 124 -12.46 -6.05 14.27
CA GLY A 124 -11.71 -4.92 14.81
C GLY A 124 -12.02 -3.60 14.12
N ARG A 125 -11.33 -2.53 14.52
CA ARG A 125 -11.45 -1.19 13.92
C ARG A 125 -10.09 -0.50 13.82
N ILE A 126 -9.97 0.33 12.78
CA ILE A 126 -8.78 1.15 12.51
C ILE A 126 -9.24 2.58 12.27
N ASP A 127 -8.64 3.55 12.94
CA ASP A 127 -8.78 4.96 12.60
C ASP A 127 -7.75 5.34 11.53
N HIS A 128 -8.27 5.87 10.43
CA HIS A 128 -7.53 6.50 9.34
C HIS A 128 -7.62 8.02 9.48
N LEU A 129 -6.50 8.69 9.28
CA LEU A 129 -6.40 10.13 9.21
C LEU A 129 -5.41 10.52 8.13
N ASP A 130 -5.77 11.49 7.28
CA ASP A 130 -4.90 11.94 6.21
C ASP A 130 -4.73 13.45 6.11
N SER A 131 -3.70 13.80 5.35
CA SER A 131 -3.26 15.16 5.05
C SER A 131 -4.16 15.93 4.06
N ALA A 132 -5.12 15.26 3.42
CA ALA A 132 -6.19 15.93 2.69
C ALA A 132 -7.36 16.33 3.62
N GLY A 133 -7.22 16.05 4.93
CA GLY A 133 -8.20 16.39 5.95
C GLY A 133 -9.32 15.37 6.09
N ASN A 134 -9.21 14.21 5.43
CA ASN A 134 -10.19 13.14 5.61
C ASN A 134 -9.83 12.29 6.82
N TRP A 135 -10.87 11.73 7.45
CA TRP A 135 -10.75 10.80 8.55
C TRP A 135 -11.87 9.77 8.43
N ALA A 136 -11.59 8.53 8.82
CA ALA A 136 -12.61 7.49 8.92
C ALA A 136 -12.19 6.44 9.95
N THR A 137 -13.16 5.90 10.67
CA THR A 137 -12.96 4.63 11.38
C THR A 137 -13.40 3.51 10.44
N VAL A 138 -12.45 2.71 9.97
CA VAL A 138 -12.70 1.51 9.18
C VAL A 138 -13.32 0.44 10.08
N ARG A 139 -14.44 -0.14 9.66
CA ARG A 139 -15.21 -1.14 10.41
C ARG A 139 -15.30 -2.45 9.65
N PRO A 140 -15.64 -3.56 10.35
CA PRO A 140 -15.83 -4.84 9.68
C PRO A 140 -16.93 -4.77 8.64
N GLY A 141 -16.65 -5.27 7.44
CA GLY A 141 -17.57 -5.21 6.32
C GLY A 141 -17.71 -3.84 5.66
N GLU A 142 -16.93 -2.83 6.05
CA GLU A 142 -16.89 -1.51 5.42
C GLU A 142 -15.56 -1.34 4.68
N VAL A 143 -15.61 -0.93 3.41
CA VAL A 143 -14.41 -0.54 2.67
C VAL A 143 -14.07 0.91 2.97
N ALA A 144 -12.77 1.17 3.14
CA ALA A 144 -12.20 2.51 3.04
C ALA A 144 -11.18 2.52 1.89
N LEU A 145 -11.46 3.31 0.86
CA LEU A 145 -10.60 3.48 -0.31
C LEU A 145 -9.99 4.89 -0.30
N MET A 146 -8.71 4.99 0.04
CA MET A 146 -7.97 6.26 -0.05
C MET A 146 -7.29 6.35 -1.42
N ASN A 147 -7.75 7.28 -2.25
CA ASN A 147 -7.07 7.63 -3.49
C ASN A 147 -5.90 8.56 -3.15
N ALA A 148 -4.66 8.11 -3.38
CA ALA A 148 -3.47 8.92 -3.11
C ALA A 148 -3.21 9.92 -4.24
N GLY A 149 -3.45 9.51 -5.50
CA GLY A 149 -3.32 10.38 -6.66
C GLY A 149 -1.97 11.10 -6.70
N ARG A 150 -2.01 12.43 -6.84
CA ARG A 150 -0.80 13.27 -6.88
C ARG A 150 0.09 13.18 -5.64
N GLY A 151 -0.43 12.69 -4.52
CA GLY A 151 0.29 12.55 -3.27
C GLY A 151 -0.62 12.74 -2.06
N ILE A 152 -0.44 11.91 -1.04
CA ILE A 152 -1.11 12.05 0.25
C ILE A 152 -0.21 11.45 1.33
N SER A 153 -0.20 12.01 2.53
CA SER A 153 0.28 11.31 3.72
C SER A 153 -0.88 10.95 4.66
N HIS A 154 -0.80 9.79 5.30
CA HIS A 154 -1.83 9.29 6.21
C HIS A 154 -1.25 8.44 7.35
N SER A 155 -2.08 8.16 8.35
CA SER A 155 -1.77 7.26 9.46
C SER A 155 -2.93 6.31 9.74
N GLU A 156 -2.60 5.13 10.25
CA GLU A 156 -3.58 4.07 10.57
C GLU A 156 -3.29 3.50 11.96
N PHE A 157 -4.28 3.56 12.85
CA PHE A 157 -4.15 3.09 14.22
C PHE A 157 -5.33 2.21 14.60
N SER A 158 -5.10 1.07 15.26
CA SER A 158 -6.20 0.35 15.90
C SER A 158 -6.88 1.25 16.95
N THR A 159 -8.21 1.24 16.99
CA THR A 159 -8.95 1.97 18.03
C THR A 159 -8.68 1.36 19.41
N ASP A 160 -8.76 2.18 20.45
CA ASP A 160 -8.45 1.76 21.83
C ASP A 160 -9.30 0.57 22.32
N ASP A 161 -10.50 0.41 21.78
CA ASP A 161 -11.44 -0.67 22.12
C ASP A 161 -11.35 -1.90 21.19
N THR A 162 -10.39 -1.92 20.26
CA THR A 162 -10.13 -3.09 19.41
C THR A 162 -9.36 -4.16 20.19
N THR A 163 -10.01 -5.29 20.47
CA THR A 163 -9.39 -6.46 21.13
C THR A 163 -8.95 -7.54 20.16
N VAL A 164 -9.55 -7.62 18.98
CA VAL A 164 -9.13 -8.50 17.89
C VAL A 164 -9.06 -7.68 16.62
N LEU A 165 -7.98 -7.82 15.86
CA LEU A 165 -7.85 -7.22 14.54
C LEU A 165 -7.67 -8.30 13.48
N HIS A 166 -8.48 -8.24 12.43
CA HIS A 166 -8.43 -9.20 11.32
C HIS A 166 -8.89 -8.49 10.05
N GLY A 167 -8.04 -8.46 9.03
CA GLY A 167 -8.36 -7.73 7.81
C GLY A 167 -7.30 -7.85 6.73
N ALA A 168 -7.53 -7.13 5.65
CA ALA A 168 -6.62 -7.02 4.53
C ALA A 168 -6.39 -5.54 4.16
N GLN A 169 -5.14 -5.22 3.83
CA GLN A 169 -4.74 -3.97 3.19
C GLN A 169 -4.36 -4.28 1.75
N LEU A 170 -5.03 -3.66 0.78
CA LEU A 170 -4.76 -3.83 -0.64
C LEU A 170 -4.40 -2.50 -1.26
N TRP A 171 -3.53 -2.49 -2.26
CA TRP A 171 -3.32 -1.31 -3.11
C TRP A 171 -3.62 -1.66 -4.56
N TYR A 172 -4.16 -0.71 -5.31
CA TYR A 172 -4.18 -0.79 -6.76
C TYR A 172 -3.43 0.40 -7.36
N ALA A 173 -2.67 0.12 -8.41
CA ALA A 173 -1.94 1.13 -9.15
C ALA A 173 -2.89 1.88 -10.09
N PHE A 174 -2.76 3.21 -10.15
CA PHE A 174 -3.55 3.98 -11.11
C PHE A 174 -3.01 3.81 -12.54
N PRO A 175 -3.88 3.74 -13.56
CA PRO A 175 -3.45 3.90 -14.94
C PRO A 175 -2.85 5.30 -15.16
N GLU A 176 -2.02 5.45 -16.20
CA GLU A 176 -1.23 6.66 -16.46
C GLU A 176 -2.08 7.93 -16.40
N GLU A 177 -3.26 7.91 -17.03
CA GLU A 177 -4.17 9.05 -17.14
C GLU A 177 -4.75 9.54 -15.80
N HIS A 178 -4.69 8.71 -14.76
CA HIS A 178 -5.28 8.99 -13.45
C HIS A 178 -4.26 9.11 -12.31
N ARG A 179 -2.95 9.00 -12.58
CA ARG A 179 -1.91 9.02 -11.54
C ARG A 179 -1.92 10.26 -10.65
N PHE A 180 -2.34 11.40 -11.17
CA PHE A 180 -2.25 12.70 -10.51
C PHE A 180 -3.60 13.32 -10.14
N VAL A 181 -4.66 12.49 -10.05
CA VAL A 181 -5.96 12.94 -9.53
C VAL A 181 -5.84 13.50 -8.11
N ALA A 182 -6.86 14.26 -7.69
CA ALA A 182 -6.91 14.75 -6.33
C ALA A 182 -7.04 13.62 -5.32
N PRO A 183 -6.37 13.70 -4.16
CA PRO A 183 -6.57 12.73 -3.11
C PRO A 183 -8.00 12.75 -2.58
N SER A 184 -8.54 11.59 -2.22
CA SER A 184 -9.86 11.46 -1.63
C SER A 184 -9.95 10.22 -0.75
N LEU A 185 -10.99 10.15 0.08
CA LEU A 185 -11.35 8.98 0.86
C LEU A 185 -12.81 8.63 0.58
N ASP A 186 -13.04 7.46 0.01
CA ASP A 186 -14.38 6.91 -0.19
C ASP A 186 -14.61 5.78 0.81
N THR A 187 -15.74 5.81 1.54
CA THR A 187 -16.15 4.69 2.39
C THR A 187 -17.48 4.12 1.95
N HIS A 188 -17.65 2.80 2.11
CA HIS A 188 -18.89 2.14 1.74
C HIS A 188 -19.11 0.87 2.56
N LEU A 189 -20.33 0.74 3.10
CA LEU A 189 -20.84 -0.49 3.71
C LEU A 189 -21.75 -1.21 2.70
N PRO A 190 -21.27 -2.24 2.00
CA PRO A 190 -22.08 -3.01 1.06
C PRO A 190 -23.20 -3.80 1.76
N GLU A 191 -24.33 -3.91 1.06
CA GLU A 191 -25.38 -4.86 1.43
C GLU A 191 -24.97 -6.30 1.07
N PRO A 192 -25.32 -7.30 1.89
CA PRO A 192 -25.04 -8.69 1.58
C PRO A 192 -25.90 -9.18 0.41
N VAL A 193 -25.28 -9.92 -0.50
CA VAL A 193 -25.96 -10.74 -1.51
C VAL A 193 -25.99 -12.17 -1.01
N HIS A 194 -27.16 -12.80 -1.09
CA HIS A 194 -27.36 -14.17 -0.65
C HIS A 194 -27.63 -15.11 -1.83
N GLY A 195 -27.16 -16.34 -1.72
CA GLY A 195 -27.62 -17.45 -2.53
C GLY A 195 -27.64 -18.74 -1.71
N GLU A 196 -27.77 -19.89 -2.38
CA GLU A 196 -27.91 -21.16 -1.68
C GLU A 196 -26.62 -21.56 -0.95
N GLY A 197 -26.61 -21.34 0.37
CA GLY A 197 -25.49 -21.68 1.25
C GLY A 197 -24.25 -20.81 1.06
N TRP A 198 -24.42 -19.60 0.52
CA TRP A 198 -23.35 -18.61 0.42
C TRP A 198 -23.88 -17.18 0.66
N THR A 199 -22.99 -16.31 1.10
CA THR A 199 -23.25 -14.86 1.21
C THR A 199 -22.01 -14.10 0.76
N ALA A 200 -22.19 -13.00 0.04
CA ALA A 200 -21.10 -12.16 -0.44
C ALA A 200 -21.36 -10.68 -0.16
N TRP A 201 -20.28 -9.92 0.09
CA TRP A 201 -20.30 -8.46 0.23
C TRP A 201 -19.39 -7.87 -0.84
N VAL A 202 -19.97 -7.23 -1.85
CA VAL A 202 -19.24 -6.65 -2.98
C VAL A 202 -18.88 -5.22 -2.65
N PHE A 203 -17.63 -4.98 -2.27
CA PHE A 203 -17.17 -3.68 -1.80
C PHE A 203 -16.48 -2.84 -2.88
N ILE A 204 -15.98 -3.47 -3.95
CA ILE A 204 -15.46 -2.80 -5.15
C ILE A 204 -16.03 -3.48 -6.39
N GLY A 205 -16.49 -2.67 -7.36
CA GLY A 205 -16.93 -3.14 -8.67
C GLY A 205 -18.25 -3.88 -8.69
N ASP A 206 -18.35 -4.81 -9.61
CA ASP A 206 -19.57 -5.55 -9.95
C ASP A 206 -19.34 -7.06 -9.80
N LEU A 207 -20.18 -7.74 -9.02
CA LEU A 207 -20.12 -9.19 -8.83
C LEU A 207 -21.46 -9.74 -8.34
N LEU A 208 -21.86 -10.93 -8.79
CA LEU A 208 -23.07 -11.63 -8.32
C LEU A 208 -24.35 -10.77 -8.35
N GLY A 209 -24.44 -9.85 -9.32
CA GLY A 209 -25.58 -8.94 -9.48
C GLY A 209 -25.60 -7.73 -8.54
N SER A 210 -24.57 -7.55 -7.71
CA SER A 210 -24.40 -6.35 -6.87
C SER A 210 -23.27 -5.47 -7.41
N ARG A 211 -23.45 -4.16 -7.27
CA ARG A 211 -22.54 -3.12 -7.74
C ARG A 211 -22.19 -2.18 -6.59
N SER A 212 -20.90 -2.08 -6.29
CA SER A 212 -20.38 -1.08 -5.37
C SER A 212 -20.44 0.33 -6.00
N PRO A 213 -20.84 1.37 -5.25
CA PRO A 213 -20.79 2.76 -5.70
C PRO A 213 -19.38 3.37 -5.62
N VAL A 214 -18.43 2.68 -4.99
CA VAL A 214 -17.05 3.16 -4.84
C VAL A 214 -16.40 3.25 -6.22
N LYS A 215 -15.89 4.44 -6.54
CA LYS A 215 -15.30 4.71 -7.85
C LYS A 215 -13.87 4.18 -7.89
N THR A 216 -13.52 3.52 -8.99
CA THR A 216 -12.16 3.14 -9.32
C THR A 216 -11.77 3.74 -10.67
N TYR A 217 -10.47 3.92 -10.88
CA TYR A 217 -9.92 4.48 -12.11
C TYR A 217 -9.63 3.43 -13.20
N ILE A 218 -9.92 2.17 -12.90
CA ILE A 218 -9.85 1.02 -13.79
C ILE A 218 -10.86 -0.03 -13.29
N PRO A 219 -11.48 -0.87 -14.15
CA PRO A 219 -12.38 -1.93 -13.69
C PRO A 219 -11.70 -2.88 -12.70
N LEU A 220 -12.24 -2.94 -11.49
CA LEU A 220 -11.76 -3.80 -10.40
C LEU A 220 -12.94 -4.50 -9.75
N THR A 221 -12.68 -5.62 -9.11
CA THR A 221 -13.61 -6.37 -8.28
C THR A 221 -12.96 -6.60 -6.91
N GLY A 222 -13.75 -6.44 -5.85
CA GLY A 222 -13.38 -6.80 -4.49
C GLY A 222 -14.62 -7.29 -3.75
N ALA A 223 -14.58 -8.52 -3.23
CA ALA A 223 -15.69 -9.10 -2.49
C ALA A 223 -15.22 -9.98 -1.34
N GLU A 224 -15.88 -9.86 -0.19
CA GLU A 224 -15.86 -10.91 0.84
C GLU A 224 -16.85 -12.00 0.47
N ILE A 225 -16.44 -13.26 0.56
CA ILE A 225 -17.28 -14.43 0.27
C ILE A 225 -17.28 -15.35 1.48
N ARG A 226 -18.48 -15.74 1.91
CA ARG A 226 -18.71 -16.76 2.93
C ARG A 226 -19.46 -17.93 2.33
N LEU A 227 -18.96 -19.15 2.57
CA LEU A 227 -19.60 -20.39 2.12
C LEU A 227 -19.91 -21.29 3.32
N GLU A 228 -21.08 -21.90 3.32
CA GLU A 228 -21.38 -23.02 4.22
C GLU A 228 -20.53 -24.26 3.87
N PRO A 229 -20.32 -25.18 4.83
CA PRO A 229 -19.64 -26.45 4.58
C PRO A 229 -20.15 -27.21 3.35
N GLY A 230 -19.23 -27.69 2.52
CA GLY A 230 -19.51 -28.51 1.34
C GLY A 230 -20.17 -27.77 0.17
N ARG A 231 -20.47 -26.48 0.29
CA ARG A 231 -21.09 -25.70 -0.79
C ARG A 231 -20.11 -25.37 -1.90
N THR A 232 -20.64 -25.34 -3.12
CA THR A 232 -19.93 -24.88 -4.31
C THR A 232 -20.64 -23.64 -4.83
N LEU A 233 -19.85 -22.62 -5.15
CA LEU A 233 -20.29 -21.36 -5.74
C LEU A 233 -19.59 -21.19 -7.09
N GLU A 234 -20.38 -21.04 -8.15
CA GLU A 234 -19.92 -20.64 -9.47
C GLU A 234 -20.18 -19.14 -9.66
N ILE A 235 -19.12 -18.40 -10.00
CA ILE A 235 -19.16 -16.93 -10.12
C ILE A 235 -18.86 -16.57 -11.57
N PRO A 236 -19.85 -16.05 -12.33
CA PRO A 236 -19.58 -15.46 -13.64
C PRO A 236 -18.67 -14.25 -13.48
N VAL A 237 -17.63 -14.16 -14.30
CA VAL A 237 -16.63 -13.09 -14.24
C VAL A 237 -16.25 -12.60 -15.65
N PRO A 238 -15.78 -11.35 -15.79
CA PRO A 238 -15.23 -10.88 -17.04
C PRO A 238 -14.00 -11.70 -17.44
N SER A 239 -13.98 -12.20 -18.67
CA SER A 239 -12.94 -13.10 -19.17
C SER A 239 -11.60 -12.41 -19.40
N GLU A 240 -11.63 -11.10 -19.58
CA GLU A 240 -10.50 -10.22 -19.76
C GLU A 240 -9.81 -9.87 -18.43
N HIS A 241 -10.44 -10.17 -17.29
CA HIS A 241 -9.89 -9.88 -15.98
C HIS A 241 -8.98 -11.00 -15.47
N GLU A 242 -7.97 -10.61 -14.70
CA GLU A 242 -7.28 -11.51 -13.76
C GLU A 242 -8.09 -11.60 -12.46
N HIS A 243 -8.05 -12.75 -11.78
CA HIS A 243 -8.76 -12.95 -10.52
C HIS A 243 -7.88 -13.61 -9.48
N GLY A 244 -8.03 -13.22 -8.22
CA GLY A 244 -7.29 -13.73 -7.08
C GLY A 244 -8.21 -14.04 -5.90
N LEU A 245 -8.04 -15.20 -5.28
CA LEU A 245 -8.76 -15.62 -4.07
C LEU A 245 -7.80 -15.82 -2.91
N LEU A 246 -7.89 -14.95 -1.90
CA LEU A 246 -7.20 -15.14 -0.63
C LEU A 246 -8.06 -16.04 0.26
N ARG A 247 -7.47 -17.14 0.74
CA ARG A 247 -8.09 -17.97 1.78
C ARG A 247 -7.90 -17.30 3.15
N VAL A 248 -9.00 -16.90 3.78
CA VAL A 248 -8.98 -16.27 5.12
C VAL A 248 -9.22 -17.31 6.21
N SER A 249 -10.26 -18.13 6.09
CA SER A 249 -10.52 -19.26 6.99
C SER A 249 -11.36 -20.35 6.30
N GLY A 250 -11.36 -21.56 6.88
CA GLY A 250 -11.96 -22.74 6.27
C GLY A 250 -11.18 -23.26 5.07
N ALA A 251 -11.27 -24.55 4.77
CA ALA A 251 -10.63 -25.12 3.58
C ALA A 251 -11.45 -24.78 2.33
N ILE A 252 -10.79 -24.34 1.26
CA ILE A 252 -11.44 -23.98 -0.01
C ILE A 252 -10.62 -24.50 -1.20
N GLU A 253 -11.32 -24.99 -2.22
CA GLU A 253 -10.79 -25.21 -3.56
C GLU A 253 -11.20 -24.07 -4.47
N PHE A 254 -10.25 -23.55 -5.26
CA PHE A 254 -10.46 -22.52 -6.28
C PHE A 254 -10.13 -23.11 -7.65
N ASN A 255 -11.12 -23.16 -8.56
CA ASN A 255 -11.01 -23.83 -9.87
C ASN A 255 -10.42 -25.24 -9.78
N GLY A 256 -10.86 -26.01 -8.78
CA GLY A 256 -10.40 -27.38 -8.54
C GLY A 256 -9.02 -27.50 -7.87
N THR A 257 -8.40 -26.38 -7.48
CA THR A 257 -7.13 -26.35 -6.75
C THR A 257 -7.36 -26.06 -5.28
N PRO A 258 -6.96 -26.96 -4.36
CA PRO A 258 -6.94 -26.65 -2.93
C PRO A 258 -6.04 -25.45 -2.62
N VAL A 259 -6.59 -24.44 -1.93
CA VAL A 259 -5.84 -23.24 -1.55
C VAL A 259 -5.29 -23.43 -0.12
N PRO A 260 -3.96 -23.43 0.08
CA PRO A 260 -3.40 -23.53 1.43
C PRO A 260 -3.74 -22.30 2.28
N PRO A 261 -3.65 -22.38 3.62
CA PRO A 261 -3.95 -21.25 4.51
C PRO A 261 -3.16 -20.01 4.10
N ASP A 262 -3.83 -18.85 4.15
CA ASP A 262 -3.25 -17.53 3.93
C ASP A 262 -2.67 -17.28 2.52
N HIS A 263 -2.78 -18.25 1.61
CA HIS A 263 -2.33 -18.12 0.22
C HIS A 263 -3.32 -17.32 -0.61
N LEU A 264 -2.78 -16.64 -1.62
CA LEU A 264 -3.55 -16.03 -2.70
C LEU A 264 -3.49 -16.95 -3.92
N ALA A 265 -4.64 -17.48 -4.34
CA ALA A 265 -4.77 -18.30 -5.54
C ALA A 265 -5.20 -17.43 -6.72
N VAL A 266 -4.43 -17.40 -7.81
CA VAL A 266 -4.60 -16.46 -8.91
C VAL A 266 -4.86 -17.21 -10.21
N VAL A 267 -5.74 -16.67 -11.05
CA VAL A 267 -5.97 -17.09 -12.43
C VAL A 267 -5.76 -15.93 -13.38
N ASP A 268 -5.13 -16.24 -14.51
CA ASP A 268 -4.93 -15.32 -15.64
C ASP A 268 -6.24 -15.08 -16.40
N PRO A 269 -6.28 -14.10 -17.33
CA PRO A 269 -7.44 -13.89 -18.18
C PRO A 269 -7.81 -15.13 -18.98
N GLY A 270 -9.10 -15.31 -19.21
CA GLY A 270 -9.70 -16.37 -20.02
C GLY A 270 -10.82 -17.12 -19.30
N ALA A 271 -10.85 -17.08 -17.97
CA ALA A 271 -11.92 -17.68 -17.18
C ALA A 271 -13.21 -16.86 -17.32
N GLN A 272 -14.31 -17.49 -17.74
CA GLN A 272 -15.65 -16.87 -17.73
C GLN A 272 -16.42 -17.17 -16.44
N THR A 273 -16.01 -18.22 -15.73
CA THR A 273 -16.60 -18.64 -14.46
C THR A 273 -15.48 -19.06 -13.52
N LEU A 274 -15.55 -18.60 -12.28
CA LEU A 274 -14.73 -19.10 -11.17
C LEU A 274 -15.54 -20.10 -10.34
N THR A 275 -14.93 -21.20 -9.94
CA THR A 275 -15.55 -22.21 -9.08
C THR A 275 -14.88 -22.20 -7.71
N LEU A 276 -15.64 -21.89 -6.67
CA LEU A 276 -15.20 -21.94 -5.28
C LEU A 276 -15.93 -23.10 -4.60
N LYS A 277 -15.19 -23.99 -3.93
CA LYS A 277 -15.78 -25.12 -3.22
C LYS A 277 -15.27 -25.21 -1.80
N ALA A 278 -16.20 -25.12 -0.85
CA ALA A 278 -15.89 -25.25 0.56
C ALA A 278 -15.59 -26.71 0.94
N GLY A 279 -14.67 -26.87 1.89
CA GLY A 279 -14.39 -28.13 2.58
C GLY A 279 -15.46 -28.44 3.64
N GLN A 280 -15.03 -29.05 4.75
CA GLN A 280 -15.93 -29.48 5.83
C GLN A 280 -16.30 -28.37 6.81
N ASP A 281 -15.55 -27.26 6.81
CA ASP A 281 -15.78 -26.11 7.69
C ASP A 281 -16.33 -24.93 6.89
N PRO A 282 -17.05 -23.99 7.54
CA PRO A 282 -17.43 -22.73 6.91
C PRO A 282 -16.20 -21.98 6.39
N VAL A 283 -16.32 -21.38 5.21
CA VAL A 283 -15.24 -20.64 4.57
C VAL A 283 -15.48 -19.15 4.67
N LEU A 284 -14.40 -18.41 4.91
CA LEU A 284 -14.27 -16.98 4.64
C LEU A 284 -13.14 -16.80 3.62
N ALA A 285 -13.42 -16.09 2.53
CA ALA A 285 -12.45 -15.79 1.49
C ALA A 285 -12.61 -14.34 1.02
N LEU A 286 -11.51 -13.77 0.53
CA LEU A 286 -11.51 -12.46 -0.14
C LEU A 286 -11.22 -12.70 -1.62
N LEU A 287 -12.17 -12.35 -2.48
CA LEU A 287 -11.99 -12.37 -3.93
C LEU A 287 -11.63 -10.97 -4.42
N ILE A 288 -10.55 -10.88 -5.18
CA ILE A 288 -10.14 -9.70 -5.92
C ILE A 288 -10.11 -10.03 -7.41
N GLY A 289 -10.31 -9.04 -8.25
CA GLY A 289 -10.12 -9.17 -9.68
C GLY A 289 -10.04 -7.81 -10.34
N GLY A 290 -9.80 -7.80 -11.64
CA GLY A 290 -9.81 -6.56 -12.40
C GLY A 290 -9.15 -6.67 -13.75
N GLU A 291 -9.35 -5.63 -14.54
CA GLU A 291 -8.68 -5.45 -15.82
C GLU A 291 -7.17 -5.38 -15.59
N PRO A 292 -6.35 -6.12 -16.37
CA PRO A 292 -4.91 -5.96 -16.35
C PRO A 292 -4.51 -4.51 -16.62
N LEU A 293 -3.62 -3.97 -15.80
CA LEU A 293 -3.14 -2.60 -15.95
C LEU A 293 -2.45 -2.38 -17.31
N ASN A 294 -1.78 -3.41 -17.84
CA ASN A 294 -1.06 -3.37 -19.12
C ASN A 294 -0.01 -2.25 -19.24
N GLU A 295 0.42 -1.70 -18.10
CA GLU A 295 1.49 -0.71 -18.00
C GLU A 295 2.61 -1.26 -17.13
N GLN A 296 3.84 -0.84 -17.43
CA GLN A 296 4.97 -1.10 -16.55
C GLN A 296 4.98 -0.06 -15.43
N ILE A 297 4.90 -0.50 -14.18
CA ILE A 297 5.04 0.38 -13.01
C ILE A 297 6.35 0.12 -12.28
N VAL A 298 6.85 1.13 -11.59
CA VAL A 298 7.93 1.00 -10.62
C VAL A 298 7.34 1.21 -9.23
N MET A 299 7.46 0.20 -8.39
CA MET A 299 7.06 0.25 -6.99
C MET A 299 8.30 0.35 -6.11
N TRP A 300 8.34 1.34 -5.23
CA TRP A 300 9.37 1.46 -4.21
C TRP A 300 8.77 2.06 -2.94
N TRP A 301 8.93 1.36 -1.82
CA TRP A 301 8.31 1.73 -0.55
C TRP A 301 6.79 1.93 -0.71
N ASN A 302 6.32 3.18 -0.68
CA ASN A 302 4.91 3.57 -0.78
C ASN A 302 4.60 4.36 -2.04
N PHE A 303 5.54 4.36 -2.99
CA PHE A 303 5.42 5.11 -4.22
C PHE A 303 5.21 4.17 -5.40
N VAL A 304 4.22 4.49 -6.23
CA VAL A 304 3.98 3.84 -7.51
C VAL A 304 4.23 4.86 -8.61
N GLY A 305 5.33 4.69 -9.34
CA GLY A 305 5.73 5.49 -10.50
C GLY A 305 5.82 4.66 -11.78
N ARG A 306 6.50 5.20 -12.78
CA ARG A 306 6.84 4.55 -14.05
C ARG A 306 8.36 4.44 -14.24
N THR A 307 9.13 5.28 -13.56
CA THR A 307 10.59 5.28 -13.64
C THR A 307 11.24 5.46 -12.27
N HIS A 308 12.50 5.08 -12.16
CA HIS A 308 13.33 5.36 -11.00
C HIS A 308 13.39 6.87 -10.69
N GLU A 309 13.43 7.72 -11.73
CA GLU A 309 13.51 9.17 -11.58
C GLU A 309 12.26 9.74 -10.92
N GLU A 310 11.09 9.21 -11.28
CA GLU A 310 9.84 9.59 -10.62
C GLU A 310 9.85 9.18 -9.14
N ILE A 311 10.26 7.95 -8.83
CA ILE A 311 10.37 7.48 -7.45
C ILE A 311 11.33 8.35 -6.63
N ALA A 312 12.49 8.69 -7.20
CA ALA A 312 13.47 9.56 -6.55
C ALA A 312 12.90 10.97 -6.31
N ALA A 313 12.13 11.50 -7.27
CA ALA A 313 11.46 12.79 -7.14
C ALA A 313 10.39 12.77 -6.03
N TYR A 314 9.53 11.75 -5.98
CA TYR A 314 8.51 11.59 -4.93
C TYR A 314 9.14 11.48 -3.54
N ARG A 315 10.23 10.72 -3.41
CA ARG A 315 10.99 10.62 -2.17
C ARG A 315 11.55 11.97 -1.74
N ALA A 316 12.21 12.69 -2.64
CA ALA A 316 12.81 13.98 -2.33
C ALA A 316 11.76 15.01 -1.91
N ALA A 317 10.62 15.05 -2.61
CA ALA A 317 9.50 15.92 -2.27
C ALA A 317 8.97 15.62 -0.85
N TYR A 318 8.72 14.35 -0.54
CA TYR A 318 8.28 13.95 0.80
C TYR A 318 9.30 14.31 1.89
N GLN A 319 10.59 14.01 1.67
CA GLN A 319 11.64 14.29 2.64
C GLN A 319 11.77 15.79 2.93
N ALA A 320 11.63 16.64 1.90
CA ALA A 320 11.63 18.08 2.05
C ALA A 320 10.36 18.59 2.78
N GLU A 321 9.17 18.13 2.37
CA GLU A 321 7.90 18.55 2.98
C GLU A 321 7.79 18.14 4.46
N MET A 322 8.38 17.00 4.84
CA MET A 322 8.40 16.54 6.24
C MET A 322 9.57 17.12 7.06
N GLY A 323 10.47 17.90 6.46
CA GLY A 323 11.62 18.50 7.14
C GLY A 323 12.77 17.53 7.46
N PHE A 324 12.86 16.38 6.78
CA PHE A 324 13.96 15.42 6.93
C PHE A 324 15.20 15.78 6.12
N GLU A 325 15.02 16.49 5.00
CA GLU A 325 16.09 16.98 4.15
C GLU A 325 15.97 18.50 4.05
N ALA A 326 17.09 19.20 4.21
CA ALA A 326 17.12 20.64 3.93
C ALA A 326 16.81 20.87 2.45
N PRO A 327 16.03 21.90 2.09
CA PRO A 327 15.79 22.25 0.70
C PRO A 327 17.13 22.47 -0.03
N THR A 328 17.25 21.95 -1.25
CA THR A 328 18.44 22.15 -2.10
C THR A 328 18.63 23.62 -2.47
N GLU A 329 19.87 24.09 -2.69
CA GLU A 329 20.19 25.51 -2.97
C GLU A 329 19.40 26.12 -4.15
N ASP A 330 19.01 25.29 -5.13
CA ASP A 330 18.23 25.69 -6.30
C ASP A 330 16.70 25.50 -6.12
N SER A 331 16.27 25.10 -4.92
CA SER A 331 14.85 25.04 -4.54
C SER A 331 14.29 26.45 -4.35
N PRO A 332 13.05 26.74 -4.76
CA PRO A 332 12.37 27.98 -4.41
C PRO A 332 12.30 28.22 -2.88
N LEU A 333 12.46 27.17 -2.07
CA LEU A 333 12.61 27.27 -0.62
C LEU A 333 13.97 27.86 -0.18
N ALA A 334 15.07 27.63 -0.92
CA ALA A 334 16.41 28.03 -0.49
C ALA A 334 16.69 29.53 -0.65
N SER A 335 16.13 30.17 -1.68
CA SER A 335 16.28 31.62 -1.91
C SER A 335 15.36 32.48 -1.03
N GLN A 336 14.33 31.89 -0.42
CA GLN A 336 13.49 32.56 0.59
C GLN A 336 14.01 32.40 2.02
N LEU A 337 14.99 31.53 2.25
CA LEU A 337 15.68 31.37 3.54
C LEU A 337 16.86 32.35 3.72
N ALA A 338 17.33 32.99 2.64
CA ALA A 338 18.57 33.77 2.64
C ALA A 338 18.44 35.23 3.10
N GLU A 339 17.23 35.80 3.26
CA GLU A 339 17.07 37.23 3.59
C GLU A 339 16.48 37.54 4.98
N VAL A 340 16.42 36.57 5.89
CA VAL A 340 16.02 36.83 7.28
C VAL A 340 17.15 36.44 8.23
N GLY A 341 18.29 37.12 8.06
CA GLY A 341 19.45 36.98 8.92
C GLY A 341 19.85 38.29 9.56
N SER A 342 19.22 38.67 10.68
CA SER A 342 19.88 39.49 11.70
C SER A 342 19.11 39.47 13.02
N SER A 343 19.54 38.59 13.94
CA SER A 343 19.88 39.05 15.29
C SER A 343 20.70 37.98 16.02
N THR A 344 21.89 38.36 16.45
CA THR A 344 22.83 37.56 17.23
C THR A 344 22.47 37.56 18.72
N GLY A 345 22.41 36.37 19.35
CA GLY A 345 22.43 36.23 20.81
C GLY A 345 22.43 34.76 21.25
N VAL A 346 23.44 34.36 22.03
CA VAL A 346 23.57 33.03 22.65
C VAL A 346 22.67 32.94 23.89
N ARG A 347 22.00 31.80 24.12
CA ARG A 347 21.14 31.55 25.29
C ARG A 347 21.61 30.30 26.04
N THR A 348 21.77 30.41 27.35
CA THR A 348 21.98 29.30 28.30
C THR A 348 20.66 28.95 29.01
N GLU A 349 20.43 27.66 29.26
CA GLU A 349 19.30 27.18 30.07
C GLU A 349 19.75 26.32 31.25
N ARG A 350 18.98 26.34 32.36
CA ARG A 350 19.20 25.52 33.56
C ARG A 350 18.34 24.27 33.52
N ALA A 351 18.98 23.10 33.52
CA ALA A 351 18.30 21.82 33.64
C ALA A 351 18.45 21.29 35.08
N SER A 352 17.32 20.94 35.72
CA SER A 352 17.33 20.26 37.02
C SER A 352 17.60 18.77 36.85
N GLN A 353 18.56 18.25 37.60
CA GLN A 353 18.83 16.82 37.70
C GLN A 353 17.89 16.13 38.70
N PRO A 354 17.74 14.79 38.66
CA PRO A 354 16.83 14.04 39.53
C PRO A 354 17.11 14.17 41.03
N ASP A 355 18.26 14.70 41.44
CA ASP A 355 18.63 14.98 42.83
C ASP A 355 18.35 16.43 43.28
N GLY A 356 17.78 17.26 42.39
CA GLY A 356 17.40 18.64 42.67
C GLY A 356 18.49 19.69 42.46
N THR A 357 19.67 19.33 41.94
CA THR A 357 20.69 20.29 41.53
C THR A 357 20.43 20.84 40.11
N GLN A 358 20.82 22.10 39.86
CA GLN A 358 20.63 22.79 38.57
C GLN A 358 21.97 23.24 38.00
N ASP A 359 22.29 22.81 36.79
CA ASP A 359 23.46 23.28 36.04
C ASP A 359 23.02 24.04 34.77
N GLU A 360 23.76 25.10 34.42
CA GLU A 360 23.60 25.86 33.18
C GLU A 360 24.35 25.17 32.03
N VAL A 361 23.63 24.91 30.93
CA VAL A 361 24.21 24.30 29.74
C VAL A 361 23.96 25.22 28.54
N ASP A 362 25.00 25.43 27.72
CA ASP A 362 24.90 26.15 26.44
C ASP A 362 24.11 25.30 25.44
N VAL A 363 23.03 25.86 24.89
CA VAL A 363 22.23 25.20 23.86
C VAL A 363 22.55 25.84 22.50
N ALA A 364 23.02 25.03 21.54
CA ALA A 364 23.26 25.47 20.18
C ALA A 364 21.92 25.75 19.44
N PRO A 365 21.82 26.77 18.57
CA PRO A 365 20.55 27.17 17.97
C PRO A 365 20.17 26.31 16.76
N GLY A 366 18.88 25.91 16.69
CA GLY A 366 18.26 25.36 15.49
C GLY A 366 17.20 24.29 15.75
N ALA A 367 16.03 24.68 16.25
CA ALA A 367 14.82 23.87 16.15
C ALA A 367 13.57 24.75 16.18
N LEU A 368 12.89 24.77 15.04
CA LEU A 368 11.49 25.07 14.70
C LEU A 368 10.54 25.55 15.82
N GLY A 369 9.97 26.74 15.58
CA GLY A 369 8.51 26.94 15.53
C GLY A 369 7.84 27.70 16.67
N GLU A 370 7.11 28.76 16.32
CA GLU A 370 5.76 29.15 16.80
C GLU A 370 5.29 30.36 15.94
N PRO A 371 3.98 30.62 15.75
CA PRO A 371 3.31 30.58 14.45
C PRO A 371 2.85 31.96 13.93
N VAL A 372 2.67 32.08 12.61
CA VAL A 372 1.96 33.22 12.03
C VAL A 372 0.49 32.87 11.87
N THR A 373 -0.39 33.71 12.44
CA THR A 373 -1.85 33.66 12.24
C THR A 373 -2.34 34.92 11.51
N GLY A 374 -3.48 34.80 10.82
CA GLY A 374 -4.24 35.92 10.22
C GLY A 374 -3.93 36.22 8.75
N GLU A 375 -4.99 36.36 7.94
CA GLU A 375 -5.11 36.80 6.52
C GLU A 375 -4.21 36.16 5.44
N LEU A 376 -3.10 35.52 5.79
CA LEU A 376 -2.22 34.78 4.88
C LEU A 376 -2.90 33.50 4.34
N ARG A 377 -3.74 32.87 5.17
CA ARG A 377 -4.57 31.71 4.79
C ARG A 377 -5.50 32.02 3.62
N ASP A 378 -6.03 33.24 3.54
CA ASP A 378 -7.00 33.63 2.51
C ASP A 378 -6.31 34.12 1.22
N VAL A 379 -5.02 34.48 1.29
CA VAL A 379 -4.16 34.76 0.13
C VAL A 379 -3.53 33.48 -0.45
N LEU A 380 -3.32 32.43 0.36
CA LEU A 380 -2.68 31.16 -0.04
C LEU A 380 -3.59 30.22 -0.88
N ALA A 381 -4.85 30.59 -1.09
CA ALA A 381 -5.77 29.87 -1.97
C ALA A 381 -5.47 30.05 -3.49
N GLY A 382 -4.31 30.63 -3.86
CA GLY A 382 -4.10 31.23 -5.18
C GLY A 382 -2.97 30.71 -6.12
N THR A 383 -2.03 29.82 -5.77
CA THR A 383 -0.78 29.65 -6.59
C THR A 383 -0.33 28.23 -6.95
N GLN A 384 -0.21 27.96 -8.25
CA GLN A 384 -0.26 26.66 -8.96
C GLN A 384 1.09 26.05 -9.47
N TYR A 385 1.20 24.71 -9.67
CA TYR A 385 2.20 23.97 -10.47
C TYR A 385 1.97 24.25 -11.98
N ARG A 386 2.90 23.82 -12.86
CA ARG A 386 2.94 24.15 -14.31
C ARG A 386 1.74 23.69 -15.15
N ASP A 387 0.88 22.83 -14.60
CA ASP A 387 -0.40 22.41 -15.15
C ASP A 387 -1.61 23.13 -14.53
N GLY A 388 -1.40 23.95 -13.49
CA GLY A 388 -2.46 24.65 -12.77
C GLY A 388 -2.77 24.20 -11.34
N THR A 389 -1.85 23.58 -10.57
CA THR A 389 -2.18 23.01 -9.22
C THR A 389 -1.52 23.68 -7.99
N PRO A 390 -2.18 24.38 -7.02
CA PRO A 390 -1.52 24.93 -5.81
C PRO A 390 -1.39 23.99 -4.61
N PHE A 391 -0.26 24.08 -3.89
CA PHE A 391 -0.02 23.67 -2.47
C PHE A 391 0.05 22.14 -2.13
N PRO A 392 0.73 21.72 -1.03
CA PRO A 392 1.75 20.65 -0.96
C PRO A 392 1.33 19.27 -1.47
N GLN A 393 2.32 18.52 -1.98
CA GLN A 393 2.09 17.22 -2.61
C GLN A 393 1.61 16.18 -1.60
N PHE A 394 2.19 16.13 -0.40
CA PHE A 394 1.79 15.19 0.66
C PHE A 394 1.06 15.87 1.83
N GLY A 395 0.76 17.17 1.69
CA GLY A 395 -0.10 17.93 2.59
C GLY A 395 0.50 18.26 3.96
N ASP A 396 -0.18 19.13 4.72
CA ASP A 396 0.03 19.26 6.16
C ASP A 396 -0.74 18.16 6.90
N PHE A 397 -0.32 17.80 8.11
CA PHE A 397 -1.02 16.81 8.93
C PHE A 397 -1.69 17.47 10.14
N PRO A 398 -2.80 16.91 10.64
CA PRO A 398 -3.42 17.44 11.85
C PRO A 398 -2.43 17.48 13.03
N PRO A 399 -2.46 18.55 13.85
CA PRO A 399 -1.53 18.70 14.98
C PRO A 399 -1.75 17.63 16.05
N GLY A 400 -0.70 17.32 16.82
CA GLY A 400 -0.76 16.34 17.92
C GLY A 400 -0.67 14.87 17.50
N GLN A 401 -0.47 14.59 16.22
CA GLN A 401 -0.27 13.25 15.68
C GLN A 401 1.17 12.77 15.82
N ALA A 402 1.39 11.47 15.73
CA ALA A 402 2.73 10.88 15.73
C ALA A 402 3.59 11.44 14.59
N ALA A 403 4.90 11.60 14.84
CA ALA A 403 5.84 12.13 13.86
C ALA A 403 5.85 11.31 12.56
N PRO A 404 6.09 11.93 11.39
CA PRO A 404 6.22 11.23 10.13
C PRO A 404 7.36 10.22 10.15
N LEU A 405 7.23 9.16 9.34
CA LEU A 405 8.31 8.23 9.09
C LEU A 405 9.23 8.78 8.01
N PRO A 406 10.57 8.80 8.20
CA PRO A 406 11.48 9.19 7.14
C PRO A 406 11.43 8.18 6.00
N ALA A 407 11.49 8.66 4.76
CA ALA A 407 11.58 7.77 3.61
C ALA A 407 12.93 7.01 3.64
N PRO A 408 12.94 5.70 3.37
CA PRO A 408 14.17 4.91 3.31
C PRO A 408 15.18 5.48 2.29
N ALA A 409 16.47 5.14 2.43
CA ALA A 409 17.44 5.51 1.40
C ALA A 409 17.15 4.77 0.08
N LEU A 410 17.30 5.45 -1.06
CA LEU A 410 17.22 4.80 -2.37
C LEU A 410 18.34 3.76 -2.51
N PRO A 411 18.10 2.64 -3.22
CA PRO A 411 19.16 1.69 -3.53
C PRO A 411 20.22 2.35 -4.42
N ASN A 412 21.49 1.96 -4.24
CA ASN A 412 22.62 2.43 -5.07
C ASN A 412 22.58 1.93 -6.53
N THR A 413 21.57 1.13 -6.89
CA THR A 413 21.42 0.52 -8.21
C THR A 413 20.13 1.02 -8.85
N ARG A 414 20.26 1.79 -9.94
CA ARG A 414 19.14 2.29 -10.75
C ARG A 414 18.50 1.14 -11.52
N MET A 415 17.19 0.94 -11.41
CA MET A 415 16.48 0.06 -12.34
C MET A 415 16.15 0.82 -13.62
N LYS A 416 16.55 0.27 -14.78
CA LYS A 416 16.15 0.80 -16.08
C LYS A 416 14.74 0.30 -16.43
N PRO A 417 13.82 1.17 -16.88
CA PRO A 417 12.58 0.73 -17.49
C PRO A 417 12.89 -0.25 -18.63
N ARG A 418 12.20 -1.39 -18.66
CA ARG A 418 12.42 -2.43 -19.66
C ARG A 418 11.42 -2.20 -20.79
N GLY A 419 11.76 -1.27 -21.68
CA GLY A 419 11.05 -1.04 -22.94
C GLY A 419 11.44 -2.04 -24.01
#